data_AF-A0A9P0KLH4-F1
#
_entry.id   AF-A0A9P0KLH4-F1
#
_cell.length_a   1.000
_cell.length_b   1.000
_cell.length_c   1.000
_cell.angle_alpha   90.00
_cell.angle_beta   90.00
_cell.angle_gamma   90.00
#
_symmetry.space_group_name_H-M   'P 1'
#
loop_
_entity.id
_entity.type
_entity.pdbx_description
1 polymer ?
#
loop_
_entity_poly.entity_id
_entity_poly.type
_entity_poly.pdbx_seq_one_letter_code
_entity_poly.pdbx_strand_id
1 'polypeptide(L)'
;MSENRKSKKRKIQELLQDLLENSRIYRQKPPQPKYQITWDPSLVLDYLAKMYPLPEVSLPQLTCKLVTLLALVTDHRIHALTKIRTRNITRFSNRLEIKIPDLINVTG
;
A
#
# COMPACT_ATOMS: atom_id res chain seq x y z
N MET A 1 -26.61 42.08 -8.66
CA MET A 1 -27.18 41.12 -7.68
C MET A 1 -26.34 39.86 -7.44
N SER A 2 -25.12 39.75 -8.02
CA SER A 2 -24.23 38.57 -7.95
C SER A 2 -23.15 38.65 -6.86
N GLU A 3 -22.79 39.86 -6.40
CA GLU A 3 -21.71 40.12 -5.43
C GLU A 3 -21.98 39.55 -4.03
N ASN A 4 -23.24 39.58 -3.60
CA ASN A 4 -23.65 39.15 -2.26
C ASN A 4 -23.50 37.62 -2.06
N ARG A 5 -23.66 36.82 -3.11
CA ARG A 5 -23.45 35.36 -3.05
C ARG A 5 -21.97 35.00 -2.95
N LYS A 6 -21.11 35.74 -3.67
CA LYS A 6 -19.65 35.52 -3.66
C LYS A 6 -19.04 35.91 -2.31
N SER A 7 -19.52 37.01 -1.72
CA SER A 7 -19.12 37.45 -0.38
C SER A 7 -19.55 36.46 0.71
N LYS A 8 -20.82 35.99 0.67
CA LYS A 8 -21.28 34.94 1.61
C LYS A 8 -20.47 33.65 1.49
N LYS A 9 -20.13 33.22 0.27
CA LYS A 9 -19.34 32.01 0.06
C LYS A 9 -17.93 32.14 0.65
N ARG A 10 -17.27 33.29 0.46
CA ARG A 10 -15.95 33.57 1.06
C ARG A 10 -16.00 33.58 2.58
N LYS A 11 -17.00 34.26 3.15
CA LYS A 11 -17.21 34.31 4.61
C LYS A 11 -17.43 32.92 5.21
N ILE A 12 -18.21 32.05 4.54
CA ILE A 12 -18.39 30.66 4.97
C ILE A 12 -17.09 29.87 4.87
N GLN A 13 -16.29 30.11 3.83
CA GLN A 13 -15.02 29.43 3.62
C GLN A 13 -13.99 29.84 4.68
N GLU A 14 -13.90 31.12 5.01
CA GLU A 14 -13.09 31.66 6.12
C GLU A 14 -13.55 31.08 7.47
N LEU A 15 -14.86 31.03 7.74
CA LEU A 15 -15.40 30.42 8.96
C LEU A 15 -15.11 28.92 9.05
N LEU A 16 -15.11 28.19 7.93
CA LEU A 16 -14.72 26.77 7.90
C LEU A 16 -13.22 26.60 8.11
N GLN A 17 -12.40 27.48 7.54
CA GLN A 17 -10.95 27.49 7.73
C GLN A 17 -10.61 27.76 9.21
N ASP A 18 -11.22 28.79 9.80
CA ASP A 18 -11.07 29.14 11.22
C ASP A 18 -11.61 28.03 12.13
N LEU A 19 -12.74 27.41 11.78
CA LEU A 19 -13.29 26.29 12.55
C LEU A 19 -12.38 25.07 12.47
N LEU A 20 -11.77 24.78 11.33
CA LEU A 20 -10.80 23.69 11.18
C LEU A 20 -9.50 23.97 11.94
N GLU A 21 -8.98 25.20 11.91
CA GLU A 21 -7.73 25.58 12.60
C GLU A 21 -7.90 25.66 14.13
N ASN A 22 -9.04 26.18 14.60
CA ASN A 22 -9.34 26.37 16.02
C ASN A 22 -10.09 25.18 16.65
N SER A 23 -10.54 24.22 15.86
CA SER A 23 -11.11 22.96 16.34
C SER A 23 -10.04 22.18 17.11
N ARG A 24 -10.19 22.17 18.43
CA ARG A 24 -9.49 21.23 19.33
C ARG A 24 -9.76 19.75 19.00
N ILE A 25 -10.79 19.47 18.21
CA ILE A 25 -11.29 18.12 17.91
C ILE A 25 -10.29 17.33 17.05
N TYR A 26 -9.57 17.98 16.13
CA TYR A 26 -8.55 17.31 15.30
C TYR A 26 -7.28 16.93 16.08
N ARG A 27 -6.98 17.65 17.16
CA ARG A 27 -5.80 17.39 18.01
C ARG A 27 -6.09 16.47 19.20
N GLN A 28 -7.35 16.14 19.48
CA GLN A 28 -7.73 15.32 20.64
C GLN A 28 -7.51 13.81 20.44
N LYS A 29 -7.52 13.33 19.19
CA LYS A 29 -7.22 11.92 18.87
C LYS A 29 -6.39 11.87 17.58
N PRO A 30 -5.06 12.06 17.65
CA PRO A 30 -4.22 11.81 16.50
C PRO A 30 -4.44 10.36 16.01
N PRO A 31 -4.49 10.12 14.70
CA PRO A 31 -4.59 8.77 14.17
C PRO A 31 -3.40 7.96 14.68
N GLN A 32 -3.67 6.99 15.55
CA GLN A 32 -2.61 6.14 16.07
C GLN A 32 -2.15 5.19 14.97
N PRO A 33 -0.83 4.96 14.84
CA PRO A 33 -0.33 3.95 13.91
C PRO A 33 -0.94 2.60 14.29
N LYS A 34 -1.46 1.90 13.29
CA LYS A 34 -2.09 0.58 13.48
C LYS A 34 -1.13 -0.45 14.07
N TYR A 35 0.17 -0.25 13.88
CA TYR A 35 1.24 -1.07 14.41
C TYR A 35 2.28 -0.18 15.09
N GLN A 36 2.52 -0.42 16.38
CA GLN A 36 3.57 0.26 17.15
C GLN A 36 4.93 -0.42 17.01
N ILE A 37 4.93 -1.69 16.55
CA ILE A 37 6.11 -2.54 16.39
C ILE A 37 5.95 -3.30 15.07
N THR A 38 7.06 -3.44 14.33
CA THR A 38 7.17 -4.27 13.13
C THR A 38 8.09 -5.46 13.39
N TRP A 39 8.05 -6.46 12.53
CA TRP A 39 8.91 -7.65 12.59
C TRP A 39 10.21 -7.42 11.81
N ASP A 40 11.26 -8.20 12.10
CA ASP A 40 12.55 -8.17 11.39
C ASP A 40 12.50 -9.05 10.12
N PRO A 41 12.57 -8.46 8.90
CA PRO A 41 12.52 -9.21 7.64
C PRO A 41 13.72 -10.11 7.41
N SER A 42 14.84 -9.87 8.09
CA SER A 42 16.08 -10.65 7.95
C SER A 42 15.85 -12.13 8.27
N LEU A 43 15.06 -12.44 9.29
CA LEU A 43 14.72 -13.81 9.67
C LEU A 43 14.05 -14.59 8.53
N VAL A 44 13.18 -13.94 7.76
CA VAL A 44 12.50 -14.56 6.63
C VAL A 44 13.45 -14.71 5.44
N LEU A 45 14.28 -13.70 5.18
CA LEU A 45 15.28 -13.77 4.12
C LEU A 45 16.28 -14.90 4.37
N ASP A 46 16.75 -15.07 5.61
CA ASP A 46 17.64 -16.15 6.03
C ASP A 46 17.00 -17.53 5.87
N TYR A 47 15.70 -17.65 6.16
CA TYR A 47 14.95 -18.88 5.92
C TYR A 47 14.85 -19.20 4.42
N LEU A 48 14.51 -18.21 3.58
CA LEU A 48 14.40 -18.39 2.14
C LEU A 48 15.76 -18.70 1.49
N ALA A 49 16.86 -18.19 2.04
CA ALA A 49 18.21 -18.47 1.58
C ALA A 49 18.58 -19.96 1.73
N LYS A 50 18.05 -20.64 2.75
CA LYS A 50 18.25 -22.08 3.00
C LYS A 50 17.52 -22.99 1.99
N MET A 51 16.61 -22.46 1.18
CA MET A 51 15.95 -23.21 0.10
C MET A 51 16.86 -23.37 -1.12
N TYR A 52 17.92 -24.15 -0.94
CA TYR A 52 18.92 -24.57 -1.92
C TYR A 52 19.25 -26.05 -1.65
N PRO A 53 19.51 -26.90 -2.67
CA PRO A 53 19.65 -26.62 -4.11
C PRO A 53 18.30 -26.57 -4.86
N LEU A 54 18.22 -25.70 -5.89
CA LEU A 54 16.98 -25.46 -6.65
C LEU A 54 16.31 -26.71 -7.30
N PRO A 55 17.06 -27.73 -7.79
CA PRO A 55 16.44 -28.90 -8.43
C PRO A 55 15.57 -29.74 -7.49
N GLU A 56 15.78 -29.64 -6.18
CA GLU A 56 15.06 -30.39 -5.15
C GLU A 56 13.83 -29.64 -4.63
N VAL A 57 13.66 -28.38 -5.03
CA VAL A 57 12.58 -27.52 -4.53
C VAL A 57 11.32 -27.72 -5.37
N SER A 58 10.23 -28.09 -4.70
CA SER A 58 8.93 -28.28 -5.34
C SER A 58 8.35 -26.94 -5.87
N LEU A 59 7.50 -27.01 -6.90
CA LEU A 59 6.83 -25.82 -7.45
C LEU A 59 6.06 -25.00 -6.39
N PRO A 60 5.35 -25.61 -5.41
CA PRO A 60 4.74 -24.86 -4.32
C PRO A 60 5.75 -24.09 -3.48
N GLN A 61 6.90 -24.69 -3.16
CA GLN A 61 7.96 -24.02 -2.38
C GLN A 61 8.58 -22.85 -3.16
N LEU A 62 8.83 -23.02 -4.46
CA LEU A 62 9.30 -21.94 -5.33
C LEU A 62 8.29 -20.80 -5.41
N THR A 63 7.00 -21.14 -5.51
CA THR A 63 5.91 -20.15 -5.53
C THR A 63 5.85 -19.39 -4.21
N CYS A 64 5.92 -20.08 -3.07
CA CYS A 64 6.00 -19.43 -1.76
C CYS A 64 7.21 -18.50 -1.67
N LYS A 65 8.41 -18.96 -2.06
CA LYS A 65 9.63 -18.15 -2.06
C LYS A 65 9.47 -16.88 -2.89
N LEU A 66 8.94 -17.00 -4.11
CA LEU A 66 8.69 -15.85 -4.99
C LEU A 66 7.67 -14.87 -4.40
N VAL A 67 6.53 -15.37 -3.93
CA VAL A 67 5.45 -14.54 -3.39
C VAL A 67 5.89 -13.83 -2.11
N THR A 68 6.64 -14.50 -1.23
CA THR A 68 7.19 -13.88 -0.02
C THR A 68 8.20 -12.78 -0.36
N LEU A 69 9.08 -12.99 -1.35
CA LEU A 69 10.01 -11.95 -1.79
C LEU A 69 9.28 -10.76 -2.43
N LEU A 70 8.25 -11.01 -3.24
CA LEU A 70 7.43 -9.94 -3.81
C LEU A 70 6.71 -9.16 -2.71
N ALA A 71 6.14 -9.83 -1.72
CA ALA A 71 5.48 -9.19 -0.58
C ALA A 71 6.45 -8.28 0.20
N LEU A 72 7.68 -8.75 0.43
CA LEU A 72 8.73 -8.00 1.13
C LEU A 72 9.19 -6.75 0.38
N VAL A 73 9.36 -6.85 -0.95
CA VAL A 73 9.92 -5.75 -1.76
C VAL A 73 8.88 -4.70 -2.13
N THR A 74 7.64 -5.13 -2.38
CA THR A 74 6.58 -4.25 -2.90
C THR A 74 5.60 -3.74 -1.83
N ASP A 75 5.67 -4.28 -0.60
CA ASP A 75 4.69 -4.06 0.48
C ASP A 75 3.23 -4.22 0.01
N HIS A 76 3.01 -5.14 -0.94
CA HIS A 76 1.69 -5.42 -1.44
C HIS A 76 0.89 -6.25 -0.44
N ARG A 77 -0.36 -5.85 -0.19
CA ARG A 77 -1.34 -6.72 0.48
C ARG A 77 -1.50 -8.02 -0.30
N ILE A 78 -1.78 -9.12 0.40
CA ILE A 78 -1.98 -10.45 -0.20
C ILE A 78 -2.98 -10.39 -1.36
N HIS A 79 -4.05 -9.60 -1.24
CA HIS A 79 -5.04 -9.43 -2.31
C HIS A 79 -4.47 -8.88 -3.62
N ALA A 80 -3.48 -7.99 -3.57
CA ALA A 80 -2.83 -7.48 -4.78
C ALA A 80 -1.96 -8.57 -5.44
N LEU A 81 -1.27 -9.38 -4.62
CA LEU A 81 -0.43 -10.49 -5.10
C LEU A 81 -1.26 -11.56 -5.82
N THR A 82 -2.48 -11.86 -5.36
CA THR A 82 -3.36 -12.85 -6.02
C THR A 82 -3.87 -12.39 -7.38
N LYS A 83 -3.77 -11.09 -7.70
CA LYS A 83 -4.16 -10.51 -8.99
C LYS A 83 -3.01 -10.41 -9.97
N ILE A 84 -1.80 -10.79 -9.58
CA ILE A 84 -0.65 -10.83 -10.50
C ILE A 84 -0.92 -11.89 -11.58
N ARG A 85 -0.85 -11.46 -12.84
CA ARG A 85 -0.96 -12.32 -14.02
C ARG A 85 0.33 -12.23 -14.81
N THR A 86 0.89 -13.37 -15.20
CA THR A 86 2.14 -13.45 -15.99
C THR A 86 2.08 -12.65 -17.28
N ARG A 87 0.92 -12.62 -17.95
CA ARG A 87 0.68 -11.82 -19.17
C ARG A 87 0.82 -10.30 -18.98
N ASN A 88 0.73 -9.83 -17.73
CA ASN A 88 0.84 -8.41 -17.39
C ASN A 88 2.25 -8.04 -16.89
N ILE A 89 3.21 -8.97 -16.99
CA ILE A 89 4.61 -8.75 -16.62
C ILE A 89 5.37 -8.35 -17.89
N THR A 90 5.94 -7.15 -17.88
CA THR A 90 6.76 -6.63 -18.97
C THR A 90 8.21 -6.55 -18.51
N ARG A 91 9.10 -7.19 -19.24
CA ARG A 91 10.54 -7.16 -18.97
C ARG A 91 11.20 -6.14 -19.89
N PHE A 92 11.91 -5.20 -19.29
CA PHE A 92 12.80 -4.27 -19.98
C PHE A 92 14.26 -4.67 -19.69
N SER A 93 15.21 -4.02 -20.37
CA SER A 93 16.64 -4.28 -20.16
C SER A 93 17.10 -3.99 -18.72
N ASN A 94 16.49 -3.00 -18.06
CA ASN A 94 16.91 -2.50 -16.75
C ASN A 94 15.90 -2.73 -15.62
N ARG A 95 14.69 -3.20 -15.92
CA ARG A 95 13.63 -3.34 -14.92
C ARG A 95 12.61 -4.39 -15.31
N LEU A 96 11.88 -4.85 -14.30
CA LEU A 96 10.68 -5.68 -14.45
C LEU A 96 9.47 -4.83 -14.03
N GLU A 97 8.48 -4.71 -14.91
CA GLU A 97 7.21 -4.07 -14.57
C GLU A 97 6.12 -5.14 -14.43
N ILE A 98 5.42 -5.14 -13.29
CA ILE A 98 4.28 -6.03 -13.03
C ILE A 98 3.04 -5.16 -12.95
N LYS A 99 2.16 -5.24 -13.95
CA LYS A 99 0.91 -4.46 -13.96
C LYS A 99 -0.22 -5.26 -13.29
N ILE A 100 -0.90 -4.63 -12.33
CA ILE A 100 -2.05 -5.19 -11.63
C ILE A 100 -3.27 -4.31 -11.95
N PRO A 101 -3.91 -4.51 -13.12
CA PRO A 101 -5.03 -3.67 -13.56
C PRO A 101 -6.37 -4.03 -12.89
N ASP A 102 -6.44 -5.17 -12.22
CA ASP A 102 -7.67 -5.63 -11.59
C ASP A 102 -8.02 -4.74 -10.38
N LEU A 103 -9.31 -4.40 -10.23
CA LEU A 103 -9.79 -3.56 -9.13
C LEU A 103 -9.53 -4.25 -7.78
N ILE A 104 -8.79 -3.58 -6.89
CA ILE A 104 -8.63 -3.99 -5.50
C ILE A 104 -9.87 -3.48 -4.76
N ASN A 105 -10.83 -4.36 -4.48
CA ASN A 105 -11.98 -3.99 -3.67
C ASN A 105 -11.49 -3.67 -2.25
N VAL A 106 -11.52 -2.38 -1.91
CA VAL A 106 -11.39 -1.89 -0.53
C VAL A 106 -12.80 -1.81 0.04
N THR A 107 -13.38 -2.94 0.43
CA THR A 107 -14.52 -2.93 1.37
C THR A 107 -13.97 -2.56 2.73
N GLY A 108 -14.29 -1.33 3.17
CA GLY A 108 -14.02 -0.80 4.51
C GLY A 108 -15.21 -0.94 5.44
#